data_AF-A0A7N0UNF1-F1
#
_entry.id   AF-A0A7N0UNF1-F1
#
_cell.length_a   1.000
_cell.length_b   1.000
_cell.length_c   1.000
_cell.angle_alpha   90.00
_cell.angle_beta   90.00
_cell.angle_gamma   90.00
#
_symmetry.space_group_name_H-M   'P 1'
#
loop_
_entity.id
_entity.type
_entity.pdbx_description
1 polymer ?
#
loop_
_entity_poly.entity_id
_entity_poly.type
_entity_poly.pdbx_seq_one_letter_code
_entity_poly.pdbx_strand_id
1 'polypeptide(L)'
;MGLYAVAGNLDPSCCVFVQMEPEMVIPPPVRPPRITQFLKPYVLKMHFTNKYVNAQVIHTPTAIVASAASSQEKTLRECMENKRDVAAAALIGKILGERLLAKNIPAVAVILKREQMYHGKVKAVIDSVREAGVKLI
;
A
#
# COMPACT_ATOMS: atom_id res chain seq x y z
N MET A 1 -17.57 -2.21 -33.47
CA MET A 1 -18.08 -1.18 -34.40
C MET A 1 -17.26 0.08 -34.20
N GLY A 2 -16.46 0.42 -35.19
CA GLY A 2 -15.51 1.53 -35.17
C GLY A 2 -14.62 1.38 -36.40
N LEU A 3 -15.20 1.68 -37.57
CA LEU A 3 -14.48 1.72 -38.84
C LEU A 3 -13.55 2.93 -38.83
N TYR A 4 -12.31 2.74 -39.25
CA TYR A 4 -11.52 3.81 -39.87
C TYR A 4 -10.95 3.25 -41.16
N ALA A 5 -11.56 3.66 -42.27
CA ALA A 5 -11.05 3.44 -43.61
C ALA A 5 -10.04 4.55 -43.93
N VAL A 6 -8.83 4.18 -44.33
CA VAL A 6 -7.93 5.09 -45.05
C VAL A 6 -7.59 4.40 -46.37
N ALA A 7 -8.11 4.98 -47.45
CA ALA A 7 -7.79 4.60 -48.81
C ALA A 7 -6.39 5.12 -49.16
N GLY A 8 -5.54 4.27 -49.74
CA GLY A 8 -4.21 4.65 -50.18
C GLY A 8 -3.49 3.53 -50.93
N ASN A 9 -3.57 3.63 -52.26
CA ASN A 9 -2.87 2.93 -53.35
C ASN A 9 -1.82 1.84 -53.08
N LEU A 10 -1.96 0.81 -53.92
CA LEU A 10 -1.09 -0.33 -54.17
C LEU A 10 0.23 0.11 -54.85
N ASP A 11 1.39 -0.28 -54.32
CA ASP A 11 2.62 -0.49 -55.10
C ASP A 11 3.18 -1.89 -54.81
N PRO A 12 3.59 -2.70 -55.82
CA PRO A 12 3.63 -4.16 -55.72
C PRO A 12 5.04 -4.77 -55.52
N SER A 13 6.02 -3.98 -55.10
CA SER A 13 7.40 -4.46 -54.99
C SER A 13 8.05 -4.06 -53.66
N CYS A 14 8.24 -5.07 -52.80
CA CYS A 14 9.24 -5.11 -51.74
C CYS A 14 9.00 -4.19 -50.53
N CYS A 15 8.12 -4.65 -49.63
CA CYS A 15 8.26 -4.39 -48.20
C CYS A 15 8.01 -5.72 -47.48
N VAL A 16 9.06 -6.51 -47.31
CA VAL A 16 9.07 -7.62 -46.35
C VAL A 16 8.87 -6.99 -44.97
N PHE A 17 7.62 -6.96 -44.52
CA PHE A 17 7.26 -6.72 -43.13
C PHE A 17 7.73 -7.96 -42.37
N VAL A 18 9.01 -7.97 -41.99
CA VAL A 18 9.56 -8.96 -41.08
C VAL A 18 8.76 -8.82 -39.80
N GLN A 19 7.89 -9.80 -39.56
CA GLN A 19 7.23 -9.98 -38.28
C GLN A 19 8.35 -10.10 -37.25
N MET A 20 8.53 -9.02 -36.48
CA MET A 20 9.35 -9.01 -35.29
C MET A 20 8.70 -10.00 -34.34
N GLU A 21 9.24 -11.22 -34.27
CA GLU A 21 8.82 -12.22 -33.30
C GLU A 21 8.98 -11.59 -31.91
N PRO A 22 7.90 -11.47 -31.12
CA PRO A 22 8.03 -10.94 -29.78
C PRO A 22 8.91 -11.91 -29.00
N GLU A 23 10.05 -11.42 -28.51
CA GLU A 23 10.93 -12.19 -27.63
C GLU A 23 10.09 -12.96 -26.62
N MET A 24 10.19 -14.29 -26.69
CA MET A 24 9.77 -15.18 -25.62
C MET A 24 10.69 -14.93 -24.42
N VAL A 25 10.44 -13.84 -23.71
CA VAL A 25 10.99 -13.65 -22.37
C VAL A 25 10.24 -14.63 -21.48
N ILE A 26 10.79 -15.83 -21.32
CA ILE A 26 10.33 -16.78 -20.32
C ILE A 26 10.46 -16.05 -18.98
N PRO A 27 9.34 -15.68 -18.33
CA PRO A 27 9.45 -14.97 -17.07
C PRO A 27 10.17 -15.90 -16.10
N PRO A 28 11.14 -15.39 -15.31
CA PRO A 28 11.80 -16.20 -14.31
C PRO A 28 10.72 -16.84 -13.42
N PRO A 29 10.94 -18.08 -12.94
CA PRO A 29 9.94 -18.78 -12.15
C PRO A 29 9.54 -17.90 -10.96
N VAL A 30 8.28 -17.48 -10.95
CA VAL A 30 7.71 -16.71 -9.84
C VAL A 30 7.71 -17.60 -8.61
N ARG A 31 8.38 -17.15 -7.55
CA ARG A 31 8.41 -17.91 -6.30
C ARG A 31 6.99 -18.00 -5.75
N PRO A 32 6.50 -19.19 -5.39
CA PRO A 32 5.19 -19.31 -4.77
C PRO A 32 5.15 -18.47 -3.48
N PRO A 33 4.08 -17.69 -3.24
CA PRO A 33 3.96 -16.93 -2.01
C PRO A 33 3.95 -17.89 -0.81
N ARG A 34 4.57 -17.49 0.29
CA ARG A 34 4.60 -18.31 1.51
C ARG A 34 3.17 -18.53 2.03
N ILE A 35 2.88 -19.71 2.55
CA ILE A 35 1.54 -20.06 3.08
C ILE A 35 1.14 -19.10 4.23
N THR A 36 2.13 -18.63 4.99
CA THR A 36 1.97 -17.63 6.07
C THR A 36 1.36 -16.31 5.61
N GLN A 37 1.46 -16.00 4.31
CA GLN A 37 0.93 -14.79 3.70
C GLN A 37 -0.61 -14.78 3.64
N PHE A 38 -1.23 -15.97 3.56
CA PHE A 38 -2.68 -16.14 3.49
C PHE A 38 -3.34 -16.17 4.87
N LEU A 39 -2.61 -16.64 5.90
CA LEU A 39 -3.14 -16.73 7.27
C LEU A 39 -3.29 -15.36 7.96
N LYS A 40 -2.51 -14.35 7.57
CA LYS A 40 -2.58 -12.99 8.10
C LYS A 40 -2.91 -12.01 6.95
N PRO A 41 -4.21 -11.84 6.61
CA PRO A 41 -4.60 -11.14 5.41
C PRO A 41 -4.34 -9.63 5.48
N TYR A 42 -4.52 -9.00 6.65
CA TYR A 42 -4.29 -7.56 6.83
C TYR A 42 -3.09 -7.29 7.71
N VAL A 43 -2.15 -6.50 7.18
CA VAL A 43 -0.87 -6.21 7.82
C VAL A 43 -0.69 -4.69 7.94
N LEU A 44 -0.52 -4.20 9.16
CA LEU A 44 -0.13 -2.82 9.46
C LEU A 44 1.39 -2.68 9.39
N LYS A 45 1.85 -1.83 8.46
CA LYS A 45 3.24 -1.40 8.35
C LYS A 45 3.35 0.06 8.77
N MET A 46 4.28 0.31 9.69
CA MET A 46 4.60 1.66 10.16
C MET A 46 5.96 2.09 9.62
N HIS A 47 6.01 3.31 9.09
CA HIS A 47 7.23 3.90 8.58
C HIS A 47 7.49 5.25 9.27
N PHE A 48 8.56 5.30 10.04
CA PHE A 48 9.05 6.51 10.68
C PHE A 48 10.24 7.03 9.90
N THR A 49 10.14 8.26 9.41
CA THR A 49 11.27 9.02 8.88
C THR A 49 11.61 10.15 9.85
N ASN A 50 12.71 10.86 9.59
CA ASN A 50 13.10 12.03 10.38
C ASN A 50 12.03 13.12 10.38
N LYS A 51 11.18 13.20 9.35
CA LYS A 51 10.19 14.28 9.17
C LYS A 51 8.75 13.82 9.27
N TYR A 52 8.46 12.56 8.97
CA TYR A 52 7.08 12.09 8.80
C TYR A 52 6.85 10.74 9.46
N VAL A 53 5.62 10.58 9.97
CA VAL A 53 5.05 9.31 10.39
C VAL A 53 4.02 8.86 9.37
N ASN A 54 4.14 7.61 8.92
CA ASN A 54 3.22 6.97 7.98
C ASN A 54 2.79 5.60 8.53
N ALA A 55 1.51 5.28 8.39
CA ALA A 55 0.93 3.99 8.73
C ALA A 55 0.09 3.48 7.56
N GLN A 56 0.28 2.23 7.16
CA GLN A 56 -0.43 1.61 6.04
C GLN A 56 -0.89 0.21 6.41
N VAL A 57 -2.13 -0.11 6.09
CA VAL A 57 -2.68 -1.46 6.17
C VAL A 57 -2.75 -2.05 4.79
N ILE A 58 -2.04 -3.15 4.60
CA ILE A 58 -1.89 -3.83 3.32
C ILE A 58 -2.61 -5.16 3.40
N HIS A 59 -3.38 -5.47 2.35
CA HIS A 59 -3.94 -6.79 2.15
C HIS A 59 -2.91 -7.67 1.45
N THR A 60 -2.40 -8.69 2.14
CA THR A 60 -1.24 -9.45 1.67
C THR A 60 -1.47 -10.31 0.41
N PRO A 61 -2.64 -10.97 0.19
CA PRO A 61 -2.82 -11.79 -1.00
C PRO A 61 -3.13 -10.96 -2.26
N THR A 62 -3.82 -9.82 -2.14
CA THR A 62 -4.07 -8.93 -3.28
C THR A 62 -2.97 -7.88 -3.47
N ALA A 63 -2.05 -7.74 -2.50
CA ALA A 63 -1.04 -6.69 -2.44
C ALA A 63 -1.59 -5.25 -2.54
N ILE A 64 -2.89 -5.06 -2.28
CA ILE A 64 -3.56 -3.76 -2.31
C ILE A 64 -3.47 -3.11 -0.92
N VAL A 65 -3.26 -1.80 -0.89
CA VAL A 65 -3.32 -1.01 0.35
C VAL A 65 -4.80 -0.79 0.70
N ALA A 66 -5.26 -1.43 1.76
CA ALA A 66 -6.63 -1.29 2.23
C ALA A 66 -6.86 0.10 2.80
N SER A 67 -6.00 0.58 3.68
CA SER A 67 -6.06 1.95 4.21
C SER A 67 -4.66 2.49 4.46
N ALA A 68 -4.48 3.78 4.31
CA ALA A 68 -3.25 4.48 4.63
C ALA A 68 -3.60 5.74 5.42
N ALA A 69 -2.73 6.12 6.35
CA ALA A 69 -2.78 7.39 7.05
C ALA A 69 -1.36 7.93 7.17
N SER A 70 -1.14 9.17 6.74
CA SER A 70 0.18 9.80 6.81
C SER A 70 0.11 11.27 7.22
N SER A 71 1.12 11.71 7.96
CA SER A 71 1.37 13.14 8.24
C SER A 71 1.64 14.00 6.98
N GLN A 72 1.73 13.38 5.80
CA GLN A 72 1.89 14.06 4.52
C GLN A 72 0.56 14.39 3.84
N GLU A 73 -0.55 13.84 4.32
CA GLU A 73 -1.88 14.21 3.82
C GLU A 73 -2.13 15.70 4.03
N LYS A 74 -2.71 16.36 3.00
CA LYS A 74 -2.93 17.81 3.02
C LYS A 74 -3.75 18.24 4.24
N THR A 75 -4.79 17.48 4.57
CA THR A 75 -5.65 17.66 5.74
C THR A 75 -4.87 17.63 7.05
N LEU A 76 -3.90 16.71 7.20
CA LEU A 76 -3.12 16.57 8.43
C LEU A 76 -1.93 17.52 8.48
N ARG A 77 -1.45 17.96 7.32
CA ARG A 77 -0.36 18.92 7.21
C ARG A 77 -0.77 20.32 7.70
N GLU A 78 -2.04 20.66 7.58
CA GLU A 78 -2.60 21.93 8.05
C GLU A 78 -2.90 21.88 9.56
N CYS A 79 -3.31 20.72 10.09
CA CYS A 79 -3.61 20.57 11.51
C CYS A 79 -2.38 20.33 12.41
N MET A 80 -1.20 20.06 11.84
CA MET A 80 -0.01 19.70 12.62
C MET A 80 1.15 20.66 12.38
N GLU A 81 1.55 21.40 13.41
CA GLU A 81 2.79 22.18 13.42
C GLU A 81 4.01 21.26 13.38
N ASN A 82 3.98 20.16 14.15
CA ASN A 82 5.04 19.16 14.21
C ASN A 82 4.55 17.78 13.76
N LYS A 83 5.22 17.23 12.75
CA LYS A 83 4.86 15.96 12.10
C LYS A 83 5.53 14.74 12.73
N ARG A 84 6.36 14.96 13.74
CA ARG A 84 7.24 13.96 14.35
C ARG A 84 6.80 13.55 15.76
N ASP A 85 5.90 14.29 16.39
CA ASP A 85 5.59 14.12 17.80
C ASP A 85 4.75 12.87 18.10
N VAL A 86 4.76 12.46 19.37
CA VAL A 86 3.96 11.33 19.87
C VAL A 86 2.46 11.63 19.71
N ALA A 87 2.06 12.89 19.87
CA ALA A 87 0.69 13.34 19.64
C ALA A 87 0.27 13.16 18.15
N ALA A 88 1.15 13.52 17.21
CA ALA A 88 0.88 13.31 15.78
C ALA A 88 0.71 11.82 15.44
N ALA A 89 1.53 10.95 16.06
CA ALA A 89 1.41 9.51 15.89
C ALA A 89 0.07 8.96 16.43
N ALA A 90 -0.39 9.46 17.57
CA ALA A 90 -1.70 9.09 18.13
C ALA A 90 -2.86 9.52 17.21
N LEU A 91 -2.82 10.76 16.71
CA LEU A 91 -3.83 11.27 15.77
C LEU A 91 -3.90 10.44 14.47
N ILE A 92 -2.75 10.07 13.91
CA ILE A 92 -2.68 9.19 12.73
C ILE A 92 -3.29 7.82 13.05
N GLY A 93 -3.02 7.27 14.24
CA GLY A 93 -3.59 6.00 14.67
C GLY A 93 -5.12 6.02 14.77
N LYS A 94 -5.69 7.10 15.30
CA LYS A 94 -7.15 7.30 15.39
C LYS A 94 -7.81 7.35 14.01
N ILE A 95 -7.28 8.18 13.11
CA ILE A 95 -7.80 8.33 11.75
C ILE A 95 -7.69 7.01 10.97
N LEU A 96 -6.58 6.29 11.16
CA LEU A 96 -6.41 4.97 10.54
C LEU A 96 -7.48 3.99 11.03
N GLY A 97 -7.76 3.99 12.34
CA GLY A 97 -8.81 3.18 12.94
C GLY A 97 -10.20 3.48 12.35
N GLU A 98 -10.59 4.74 12.25
CA GLU A 98 -11.86 5.16 11.64
C GLU A 98 -11.97 4.68 10.18
N ARG A 99 -10.89 4.80 9.41
CA ARG A 99 -10.84 4.31 8.02
C ARG A 99 -10.93 2.79 7.91
N LEU A 100 -10.45 2.05 8.92
CA LEU A 100 -10.53 0.59 8.97
C LEU A 100 -11.93 0.12 9.33
N LEU A 101 -12.59 0.81 10.26
CA LEU A 101 -13.99 0.55 10.61
C LEU A 101 -14.91 0.80 9.40
N ALA A 102 -14.70 1.90 8.68
CA ALA A 102 -15.45 2.19 7.45
C ALA A 102 -15.28 1.11 6.37
N LYS A 103 -14.14 0.39 6.38
CA LYS A 103 -13.83 -0.72 5.45
C LYS A 103 -14.20 -2.08 6.01
N ASN A 104 -14.80 -2.15 7.20
CA ASN A 104 -15.18 -3.38 7.90
C ASN A 104 -14.01 -4.35 8.10
N ILE A 105 -12.82 -3.83 8.44
CA ILE A 105 -11.63 -4.65 8.71
C ILE A 105 -11.40 -4.70 10.23
N PRO A 106 -11.80 -5.78 10.93
CA PRO A 106 -11.74 -5.84 12.39
C PRO A 106 -10.40 -6.33 12.92
N ALA A 107 -9.59 -7.01 12.09
CA ALA A 107 -8.38 -7.69 12.52
C ALA A 107 -7.18 -7.26 11.67
N VAL A 108 -6.13 -6.77 12.32
CA VAL A 108 -4.91 -6.31 11.65
C VAL A 108 -3.68 -6.83 12.38
N ALA A 109 -2.77 -7.47 11.65
CA ALA A 109 -1.49 -7.92 12.20
C ALA A 109 -0.46 -6.79 12.16
N VAL A 110 0.28 -6.59 13.24
CA VAL A 110 1.34 -5.56 13.29
C VAL A 110 2.67 -6.17 12.89
N ILE A 111 3.33 -5.57 11.90
CA ILE A 111 4.72 -5.90 11.58
C ILE A 111 5.61 -4.73 11.95
N LEU A 112 6.42 -4.96 12.98
CA LEU A 112 7.50 -4.06 13.35
C LEU A 112 8.74 -4.43 12.55
N LYS A 113 9.48 -3.42 12.08
CA LYS A 113 10.83 -3.63 11.53
C LYS A 113 11.76 -4.07 12.68
N ARG A 114 12.84 -4.79 12.36
CA ARG A 114 13.82 -5.27 13.35
C ARG A 114 14.39 -4.15 14.26
N GLU A 115 14.47 -2.93 13.75
CA GLU A 115 14.99 -1.76 14.48
C GLU A 115 13.90 -1.02 15.28
N GLN A 116 12.62 -1.33 15.05
CA GLN A 116 11.50 -0.67 15.71
C GLN A 116 11.13 -1.44 16.98
N MET A 117 11.59 -0.93 18.12
CA MET A 117 11.10 -1.40 19.41
C MET A 117 9.74 -0.80 19.73
N TYR A 118 8.93 -1.53 20.49
CA TYR A 118 7.65 -1.03 21.01
C TYR A 118 7.91 0.05 22.08
N HIS A 119 8.19 1.26 21.61
CA HIS A 119 8.51 2.40 22.45
C HIS A 119 8.09 3.72 21.78
N GLY A 120 7.80 4.73 22.59
CA GLY A 120 7.45 6.08 22.15
C GLY A 120 6.33 6.11 21.11
N LYS A 121 6.68 6.43 19.86
CA LYS A 121 5.72 6.66 18.78
C LYS A 121 5.04 5.39 18.30
N VAL A 122 5.78 4.28 18.25
CA VAL A 122 5.23 2.98 17.84
C VAL A 122 4.11 2.58 18.80
N LYS A 123 4.38 2.75 20.11
CA LYS A 123 3.40 2.53 21.17
C LYS A 123 2.16 3.41 20.98
N ALA A 124 2.34 4.71 20.77
CA ALA A 124 1.22 5.64 20.58
C ALA A 124 0.31 5.27 19.38
N VAL A 125 0.88 4.87 18.23
CA VAL A 125 0.06 4.42 17.10
C VAL A 125 -0.73 3.17 17.46
N ILE A 126 -0.08 2.19 18.08
CA ILE A 126 -0.70 0.91 18.44
C ILE A 126 -1.82 1.11 19.47
N ASP A 127 -1.58 1.94 20.49
CA ASP A 127 -2.55 2.26 21.53
C ASP A 127 -3.77 2.98 20.92
N SER A 128 -3.56 3.94 20.01
CA SER A 128 -4.65 4.65 19.32
C SER A 128 -5.45 3.74 18.37
N VAL A 129 -4.81 2.80 17.67
CA VAL A 129 -5.50 1.82 16.82
C VAL A 129 -6.33 0.85 17.67
N ARG A 130 -5.85 0.49 18.86
CA ARG A 130 -6.57 -0.34 19.81
C ARG A 130 -7.77 0.39 20.40
N GLU A 131 -7.63 1.67 20.75
CA GLU A 131 -8.75 2.53 21.20
C GLU A 131 -9.84 2.66 20.13
N ALA A 132 -9.46 2.70 18.86
CA ALA A 132 -10.39 2.71 17.73
C ALA A 132 -11.11 1.35 17.50
N GLY A 133 -10.87 0.34 18.34
CA GLY A 133 -11.60 -0.93 18.31
C GLY A 133 -11.09 -1.98 17.31
N VAL A 134 -9.91 -1.77 16.73
CA VAL A 134 -9.28 -2.75 15.83
C VAL A 134 -8.56 -3.82 16.64
N LYS A 135 -8.84 -5.10 16.38
CA LYS A 135 -8.18 -6.24 17.02
C LYS A 135 -6.79 -6.46 16.42
N LEU A 136 -5.77 -6.47 17.27
CA LEU A 136 -4.37 -6.70 16.88
C LEU A 136 -3.98 -8.16 17.09
N ILE A 137 -3.32 -8.78 16.10
CA ILE A 137 -2.90 -10.22 16.06
C ILE A 137 -1.41 -10.37 15.73
#